data_AF-A0A1H0VG36-F1
#
_entry.id   AF-A0A1H0VG36-F1
#
_cell.length_a   1.000
_cell.length_b   1.000
_cell.length_c   1.000
_cell.angle_alpha   90.00
_cell.angle_beta   90.00
_cell.angle_gamma   90.00
#
_symmetry.space_group_name_H-M   'P 1'
#
loop_
_entity.id
_entity.type
_entity.pdbx_description
1 polymer ?
#
loop_
_entity_poly.entity_id
_entity_poly.type
_entity_poly.pdbx_seq_one_letter_code
_entity_poly.pdbx_strand_id
1 'polypeptide(L)'
;MDENRYLKIDYLIKYGYFDFKNSNTQKSFMDENEDKYISSNTIYKGIFNCDELYNNLEIMLKLIDSSFYGETEAIQFSCYKNEEERRGYKYSNMYSYINLSQHIHNNMKKYGQILEGSSKSLSNKFYNRTFLQGKILKYNNRLGKRRIFKADIENFYPSIYTHSIPWVLEGKLEAKKNKSNKSIYYNELDSLIQRCQYGETHGIPTGSFTSRVIAEIYMCKVDEKLSEYSYVRYVDDFELAYNKEEEQIKFYNALYKELKSLNLKIKKEKNIIDIFPFEAEEDIDDIFGYIANKKERCNRLTLSKEKRIIYSFIEFASSKERDGKKGALKLLFKALKHAVINSEVSEEAWLSNVWEYLFNIILLRPQISSYYLELIDSMDREDILEYIKQSLSKMKVQIEDSINRYIELEYSEELCAILSICYSLNNWQVICKEHLLLIINKLDDFNSIIAMEIYLKSDVIEWNKLFEVIENKLGSSYEWCNEFWLFKYQMFYKLKKEKGLEFEKEYKEYLYNKYSGGKNKGVFFDKRNIKKINSPIILEVQNKSGNALAKFYKNMLNNNITFFIYK
;
A
#
# COMPACT_ATOMS: atom_id res chain seq x y z
N MET A 1 5.43 16.36 22.45
CA MET A 1 5.09 16.01 21.06
C MET A 1 3.67 15.50 21.03
N ASP A 2 2.90 15.88 20.03
CA ASP A 2 1.48 15.52 19.92
C ASP A 2 1.36 14.02 19.59
N GLU A 3 1.10 13.18 20.61
CA GLU A 3 1.10 11.71 20.51
C GLU A 3 0.12 11.19 19.43
N ASN A 4 -0.87 12.01 19.04
CA ASN A 4 -1.91 11.68 18.06
C ASN A 4 -1.72 12.37 16.70
N ARG A 5 -0.51 12.83 16.36
CA ARG A 5 -0.22 13.49 15.07
C ARG A 5 -0.69 12.68 13.85
N TYR A 6 -0.57 11.37 13.88
CA TYR A 6 -0.94 10.48 12.77
C TYR A 6 -2.46 10.36 12.56
N LEU A 7 -3.28 10.83 13.50
CA LEU A 7 -4.75 10.93 13.34
C LEU A 7 -5.18 12.26 12.69
N LYS A 8 -4.25 13.20 12.47
CA LYS A 8 -4.57 14.47 11.82
C LYS A 8 -4.81 14.27 10.33
N ILE A 9 -5.78 15.01 9.80
CA ILE A 9 -6.15 14.95 8.38
C ILE A 9 -4.93 15.19 7.47
N ASP A 10 -4.07 16.14 7.81
CA ASP A 10 -2.82 16.42 7.09
C ASP A 10 -1.94 15.17 6.92
N TYR A 11 -1.78 14.40 8.00
CA TYR A 11 -0.99 13.17 7.98
C TYR A 11 -1.69 12.07 7.18
N LEU A 12 -2.99 11.88 7.43
CA LEU A 12 -3.79 10.85 6.75
C LEU A 12 -3.85 11.07 5.24
N ILE A 13 -3.90 12.31 4.76
CA ILE A 13 -3.89 12.61 3.33
C ILE A 13 -2.48 12.48 2.75
N LYS A 14 -1.47 13.10 3.36
CA LYS A 14 -0.11 13.11 2.78
C LYS A 14 0.55 11.74 2.79
N TYR A 15 0.37 10.99 3.88
CA TYR A 15 1.11 9.76 4.16
C TYR A 15 0.20 8.54 4.25
N GLY A 16 -1.10 8.71 4.50
CA GLY A 16 -1.97 7.60 4.86
C GLY A 16 -2.51 6.79 3.68
N TYR A 17 -2.82 7.41 2.52
CA TYR A 17 -3.54 6.70 1.45
C TYR A 17 -2.73 5.55 0.86
N PHE A 18 -1.46 5.81 0.52
CA PHE A 18 -0.49 4.82 0.06
C PHE A 18 0.40 4.26 1.20
N ASP A 19 0.07 4.62 2.44
CA ASP A 19 0.78 4.25 3.67
C ASP A 19 2.30 4.50 3.64
N PHE A 20 2.69 5.68 3.14
CA PHE A 20 4.08 6.11 3.21
C PHE A 20 4.45 6.44 4.64
N LYS A 21 5.29 5.60 5.25
CA LYS A 21 5.73 5.88 6.60
C LYS A 21 6.48 7.21 6.69
N ASN A 22 6.08 8.04 7.66
CA ASN A 22 6.88 9.18 8.11
C ASN A 22 7.12 9.09 9.63
N SER A 23 8.30 8.59 10.00
CA SER A 23 8.85 8.72 11.34
C SER A 23 9.32 10.16 11.50
N ASN A 24 8.53 10.99 12.18
CA ASN A 24 9.10 12.21 12.77
C ASN A 24 9.40 11.86 14.22
N THR A 25 10.69 11.87 14.55
CA THR A 25 11.24 11.94 15.93
C THR A 25 11.08 10.70 16.80
N GLN A 26 12.10 9.85 16.79
CA GLN A 26 13.13 9.83 17.84
C GLN A 26 14.39 9.25 17.18
N LYS A 27 15.43 10.06 16.95
CA LYS A 27 16.78 9.51 16.99
C LYS A 27 16.91 8.94 18.40
N SER A 28 16.86 7.62 18.53
CA SER A 28 17.33 6.98 19.75
C SER A 28 18.72 7.56 20.03
N PHE A 29 18.97 8.04 21.25
CA PHE A 29 20.32 8.46 21.68
C PHE A 29 21.36 7.33 21.51
N MET A 30 20.91 6.11 21.24
CA MET A 30 21.73 4.91 21.04
C MET A 30 21.79 4.45 19.58
N ASP A 31 21.03 5.04 18.63
CA ASP A 31 20.96 4.47 17.28
C ASP A 31 20.52 5.47 16.20
N GLU A 32 21.48 5.94 15.39
CA GLU A 32 21.22 6.80 14.22
C GLU A 32 20.55 6.03 13.05
N ASN A 33 20.38 4.70 13.20
CA ASN A 33 19.87 3.83 12.15
C ASN A 33 18.36 3.52 12.25
N GLU A 34 17.65 3.95 13.30
CA GLU A 34 16.26 3.53 13.56
C GLU A 34 15.25 3.99 12.47
N ASP A 35 15.49 5.12 11.81
CA ASP A 35 14.65 5.60 10.70
C ASP A 35 14.68 4.65 9.47
N LYS A 36 15.65 3.74 9.39
CA LYS A 36 15.89 2.83 8.25
C LYS A 36 14.99 1.60 8.25
N TYR A 37 14.39 1.20 9.37
CA TYR A 37 13.61 -0.03 9.50
C TYR A 37 12.16 0.12 9.06
N ILE A 38 11.64 1.34 9.11
CA ILE A 38 10.25 1.70 8.94
C ILE A 38 9.85 1.93 7.46
N SER A 39 9.60 0.95 6.60
CA SER A 39 8.74 1.25 5.43
C SER A 39 7.80 0.10 5.14
N SER A 40 6.63 0.44 4.60
CA SER A 40 5.54 -0.46 4.26
C SER A 40 4.85 0.14 3.05
N ASN A 41 5.47 0.01 1.88
CA ASN A 41 4.96 0.64 0.67
C ASN A 41 4.74 -0.46 -0.37
N THR A 42 3.48 -0.90 -0.50
CA THR A 42 3.04 -1.73 -1.63
C THR A 42 3.18 -0.97 -2.95
N ILE A 43 2.97 0.34 -2.91
CA ILE A 43 3.10 1.24 -4.05
C ILE A 43 4.30 2.16 -3.84
N TYR A 44 5.18 2.28 -4.84
CA TYR A 44 6.36 3.12 -4.72
C TYR A 44 6.00 4.62 -4.73
N LYS A 45 6.48 5.36 -3.72
CA LYS A 45 6.21 6.80 -3.58
C LYS A 45 6.74 7.66 -4.74
N GLY A 46 7.71 7.14 -5.50
CA GLY A 46 8.26 7.79 -6.69
C GLY A 46 7.40 7.58 -7.95
N ILE A 47 6.34 6.78 -7.87
CA ILE A 47 5.36 6.59 -8.95
C ILE A 47 4.01 7.21 -8.60
N PHE A 48 3.50 6.94 -7.40
CA PHE A 48 2.25 7.53 -6.92
C PHE A 48 2.46 8.24 -5.60
N ASN A 49 1.83 9.40 -5.41
CA ASN A 49 1.75 10.05 -4.11
C ASN A 49 0.49 10.93 -3.97
N CYS A 50 0.34 11.57 -2.81
CA CYS A 50 -0.76 12.50 -2.53
C CYS A 50 -0.26 13.94 -2.28
N ASP A 51 0.93 14.30 -2.76
CA ASP A 51 1.54 15.61 -2.45
C ASP A 51 0.71 16.77 -3.02
N GLU A 52 0.27 16.69 -4.27
CA GLU A 52 -0.58 17.73 -4.87
C GLU A 52 -1.96 17.82 -4.20
N LEU A 53 -2.51 16.69 -3.77
CA LEU A 53 -3.77 16.67 -3.01
C LEU A 53 -3.58 17.36 -1.65
N TYR A 54 -2.49 17.06 -0.96
CA TYR A 54 -2.13 17.66 0.32
C TYR A 54 -1.92 19.18 0.19
N ASN A 55 -1.23 19.64 -0.85
CA ASN A 55 -1.02 21.07 -1.12
C ASN A 55 -2.34 21.82 -1.36
N ASN A 56 -3.39 21.12 -1.81
CA ASN A 56 -4.72 21.68 -2.07
C ASN A 56 -5.77 21.25 -1.04
N LEU A 57 -5.36 20.71 0.11
CA LEU A 57 -6.24 20.05 1.07
C LEU A 57 -7.37 20.96 1.58
N GLU A 58 -7.06 22.22 1.89
CA GLU A 58 -8.06 23.16 2.41
C GLU A 58 -9.23 23.39 1.43
N ILE A 59 -8.92 23.45 0.13
CA ILE A 59 -9.92 23.59 -0.94
C ILE A 59 -10.72 22.29 -1.05
N MET A 60 -10.04 21.14 -0.99
CA MET A 60 -10.69 19.84 -1.14
C MET A 60 -11.64 19.53 0.02
N LEU A 61 -11.29 19.89 1.25
CA LEU A 61 -12.17 19.71 2.41
C LEU A 61 -13.47 20.51 2.29
N LYS A 62 -13.44 21.70 1.68
CA LYS A 62 -14.65 22.52 1.43
C LYS A 62 -15.59 21.90 0.38
N LEU A 63 -15.12 20.93 -0.39
CA LEU A 63 -15.89 20.24 -1.43
C LEU A 63 -16.50 18.93 -0.95
N ILE A 64 -16.13 18.48 0.25
CA ILE A 64 -16.75 17.32 0.89
C ILE A 64 -18.15 17.72 1.34
N ASP A 65 -19.15 17.09 0.74
CA ASP A 65 -20.54 17.26 1.09
C ASP A 65 -20.92 16.24 2.17
N SER A 66 -21.14 16.71 3.40
CA SER A 66 -21.55 15.86 4.52
C SER A 66 -22.94 15.21 4.33
N SER A 67 -23.75 15.72 3.40
CA SER A 67 -25.04 15.13 3.03
C SER A 67 -24.92 14.03 1.97
N PHE A 68 -23.74 13.83 1.38
CA PHE A 68 -23.52 12.78 0.40
C PHE A 68 -23.32 11.42 1.10
N TYR A 69 -24.32 10.54 0.92
CA TYR A 69 -24.33 9.17 1.43
C TYR A 69 -24.08 8.12 0.35
N GLY A 70 -23.64 8.51 -0.85
CA GLY A 70 -23.33 7.57 -1.91
C GLY A 70 -22.14 6.67 -1.57
N GLU A 71 -22.20 5.45 -2.07
CA GLU A 71 -21.15 4.45 -1.93
C GLU A 71 -20.19 4.55 -3.12
N THR A 72 -18.92 4.19 -2.90
CA THR A 72 -17.90 4.24 -3.94
C THR A 72 -17.13 2.94 -3.99
N GLU A 73 -16.79 2.51 -5.19
CA GLU A 73 -15.97 1.34 -5.42
C GLU A 73 -14.51 1.60 -5.09
N ALA A 74 -13.88 0.64 -4.42
CA ALA A 74 -12.46 0.66 -4.11
C ALA A 74 -11.67 -0.03 -5.22
N ILE A 75 -10.44 0.42 -5.45
CA ILE A 75 -9.49 -0.26 -6.33
C ILE A 75 -9.13 -1.58 -5.67
N GLN A 76 -9.45 -2.70 -6.33
CA GLN A 76 -9.03 -4.03 -5.92
C GLN A 76 -7.58 -4.24 -6.37
N PHE A 77 -6.71 -4.61 -5.45
CA PHE A 77 -5.28 -4.77 -5.72
C PHE A 77 -4.78 -6.07 -5.08
N SER A 78 -4.41 -7.05 -5.90
CA SER A 78 -3.92 -8.33 -5.39
C SER A 78 -2.45 -8.21 -4.95
N CYS A 79 -2.18 -8.42 -3.68
CA CYS A 79 -0.83 -8.45 -3.09
C CYS A 79 -0.33 -9.89 -2.92
N TYR A 80 0.97 -10.08 -3.09
CA TYR A 80 1.62 -11.36 -2.86
C TYR A 80 1.55 -11.72 -1.36
N LYS A 81 1.38 -13.01 -1.07
CA LYS A 81 1.47 -13.55 0.29
C LYS A 81 2.40 -14.75 0.32
N ASN A 82 2.19 -15.67 -0.61
CA ASN A 82 3.04 -16.82 -0.91
C ASN A 82 2.68 -17.30 -2.33
N GLU A 83 3.25 -18.41 -2.77
CA GLU A 83 3.01 -18.95 -4.13
C GLU A 83 1.56 -19.46 -4.34
N GLU A 84 0.83 -19.78 -3.28
CA GLU A 84 -0.51 -20.40 -3.34
C GLU A 84 -1.65 -19.41 -3.06
N GLU A 85 -1.36 -18.35 -2.32
CA GLU A 85 -2.36 -17.42 -1.79
C GLU A 85 -2.01 -15.97 -2.10
N ARG A 86 -3.07 -15.16 -2.27
CA ARG A 86 -3.01 -13.71 -2.45
C ARG A 86 -3.73 -12.99 -1.32
N ARG A 87 -3.39 -11.72 -1.10
CA ARG A 87 -4.14 -10.79 -0.23
C ARG A 87 -4.83 -9.74 -1.09
N GLY A 88 -6.15 -9.61 -0.97
CA GLY A 88 -6.88 -8.50 -1.59
C GLY A 88 -6.68 -7.22 -0.78
N TYR A 89 -6.11 -6.18 -1.40
CA TYR A 89 -6.13 -4.81 -0.90
C TYR A 89 -7.24 -4.04 -1.60
N LYS A 90 -7.86 -3.11 -0.89
CA LYS A 90 -8.94 -2.24 -1.33
C LYS A 90 -8.56 -0.78 -1.08
N TYR A 91 -8.09 -0.07 -2.11
CA TYR A 91 -7.83 1.36 -2.01
C TYR A 91 -9.10 2.15 -2.31
N SER A 92 -9.69 2.74 -1.27
CA SER A 92 -10.96 3.46 -1.37
C SER A 92 -10.91 4.61 -2.36
N ASN A 93 -12.04 4.92 -2.99
CA ASN A 93 -12.20 6.16 -3.73
C ASN A 93 -11.75 7.38 -2.92
N MET A 94 -11.01 8.29 -3.54
CA MET A 94 -10.38 9.40 -2.82
C MET A 94 -11.39 10.26 -2.05
N TYR A 95 -12.59 10.47 -2.60
CA TYR A 95 -13.65 11.20 -1.90
C TYR A 95 -14.03 10.52 -0.59
N SER A 96 -14.30 9.22 -0.63
CA SER A 96 -14.67 8.42 0.55
C SER A 96 -13.51 8.31 1.55
N TYR A 97 -12.27 8.20 1.05
CA TYR A 97 -11.07 8.21 1.88
C TYR A 97 -10.89 9.53 2.66
N ILE A 98 -11.10 10.68 2.02
CA ILE A 98 -11.03 11.99 2.67
C ILE A 98 -12.13 12.09 3.74
N ASN A 99 -13.35 11.67 3.45
CA ASN A 99 -14.45 11.63 4.43
C ASN A 99 -14.09 10.79 5.66
N LEU A 100 -13.57 9.57 5.44
CA LEU A 100 -13.13 8.68 6.51
C LEU A 100 -12.01 9.31 7.34
N SER A 101 -11.04 9.93 6.67
CA SER A 101 -9.93 10.62 7.33
C SER A 101 -10.38 11.83 8.16
N GLN A 102 -11.37 12.59 7.66
CA GLN A 102 -11.95 13.72 8.38
C GLN A 102 -12.69 13.27 9.64
N HIS A 103 -13.39 12.13 9.58
CA HIS A 103 -14.01 11.52 10.76
C HIS A 103 -13.00 11.11 11.83
N ILE A 104 -11.90 10.48 11.42
CA ILE A 104 -10.79 10.11 12.32
C ILE A 104 -10.20 11.37 12.96
N HIS A 105 -9.96 12.42 12.18
CA HIS A 105 -9.46 13.69 12.68
C HIS A 105 -10.41 14.34 13.69
N ASN A 106 -11.70 14.46 13.35
CA ASN A 106 -12.71 15.09 14.21
C ASN A 106 -12.87 14.35 15.55
N ASN A 107 -12.65 13.04 15.56
CA ASN A 107 -12.75 12.21 16.76
C ASN A 107 -11.37 11.80 17.32
N MET A 108 -10.28 12.46 16.91
CA MET A 108 -8.91 12.03 17.24
C MET A 108 -8.63 11.93 18.73
N LYS A 109 -9.27 12.79 19.56
CA LYS A 109 -9.12 12.73 21.02
C LYS A 109 -9.69 11.43 21.60
N LYS A 110 -10.88 11.01 21.15
CA LYS A 110 -11.53 9.77 21.61
C LYS A 110 -10.72 8.56 21.16
N TYR A 111 -10.31 8.53 19.90
CA TYR A 111 -9.52 7.43 19.37
C TYR A 111 -8.12 7.35 19.98
N GLY A 112 -7.47 8.50 20.22
CA GLY A 112 -6.20 8.58 20.93
C GLY A 112 -6.28 7.99 22.33
N GLN A 113 -7.31 8.34 23.11
CA GLN A 113 -7.54 7.76 24.44
C GLN A 113 -7.68 6.23 24.42
N ILE A 114 -8.38 5.67 23.41
CA ILE A 114 -8.52 4.22 23.27
C ILE A 114 -7.17 3.56 22.97
N LEU A 115 -6.38 4.15 22.05
CA LEU A 115 -5.07 3.65 21.67
C LEU A 115 -4.09 3.70 22.83
N GLU A 116 -4.03 4.83 23.54
CA GLU A 116 -3.16 5.08 24.71
C GLU A 116 -3.55 4.19 25.90
N GLY A 117 -4.83 3.83 26.03
CA GLY A 117 -5.35 2.97 27.10
C GLY A 117 -4.88 1.52 27.03
N SER A 118 -4.42 1.02 25.86
CA SER A 118 -3.91 -0.34 25.76
C SER A 118 -2.43 -0.43 26.13
N SER A 119 -2.14 -1.09 27.25
CA SER A 119 -0.79 -1.50 27.62
C SER A 119 -0.34 -2.81 26.96
N LYS A 120 -1.23 -3.48 26.21
CA LYS A 120 -1.01 -4.80 25.61
C LYS A 120 -0.50 -4.69 24.17
N SER A 121 -0.90 -3.63 23.47
CA SER A 121 -0.54 -3.45 22.06
C SER A 121 0.89 -2.93 21.87
N LEU A 122 1.62 -3.61 20.99
CA LEU A 122 2.92 -3.19 20.48
C LEU A 122 2.76 -2.25 19.28
N SER A 123 1.59 -2.18 18.64
CA SER A 123 1.32 -1.41 17.41
C SER A 123 0.45 -0.17 17.62
N ASN A 124 -0.10 0.07 18.81
CA ASN A 124 -0.96 1.22 19.14
C ASN A 124 -0.32 2.60 18.98
N LYS A 125 1.01 2.67 19.08
CA LYS A 125 1.79 3.90 18.85
C LYS A 125 2.25 4.04 17.40
N PHE A 126 1.87 3.10 16.52
CA PHE A 126 2.22 3.05 15.10
C PHE A 126 3.71 3.35 14.85
N TYR A 127 3.99 4.53 14.29
CA TYR A 127 5.33 4.97 13.89
C TYR A 127 6.15 5.59 15.02
N ASN A 128 5.55 5.86 16.19
CA ASN A 128 6.21 6.45 17.35
C ASN A 128 6.84 5.42 18.29
N ARG A 129 6.65 4.11 18.04
CA ARG A 129 7.33 3.07 18.80
C ARG A 129 8.56 2.59 18.04
N THR A 130 9.71 2.62 18.70
CA THR A 130 10.94 2.10 18.11
C THR A 130 11.00 0.57 18.20
N PHE A 131 11.87 -0.04 17.39
CA PHE A 131 12.06 -1.50 17.40
C PHE A 131 12.48 -1.99 18.80
N LEU A 132 13.46 -1.31 19.41
CA LEU A 132 13.94 -1.64 20.75
C LEU A 132 12.84 -1.52 21.80
N GLN A 133 12.03 -0.46 21.76
CA GLN A 133 10.90 -0.29 22.68
C GLN A 133 9.89 -1.44 22.57
N GLY A 134 9.61 -1.91 21.35
CA GLY A 134 8.77 -3.10 21.12
C GLY A 134 9.40 -4.38 21.69
N LYS A 135 10.70 -4.58 21.47
CA LYS A 135 11.47 -5.72 21.98
C LYS A 135 11.49 -5.76 23.52
N ILE A 136 11.70 -4.62 24.17
CA ILE A 136 11.68 -4.49 25.63
C ILE A 136 10.31 -4.88 26.19
N LEU A 137 9.20 -4.44 25.59
CA LEU A 137 7.86 -4.85 26.05
C LEU A 137 7.62 -6.35 25.94
N LYS A 138 8.05 -6.97 24.83
CA LYS A 138 8.02 -8.43 24.69
C LYS A 138 8.86 -9.13 25.76
N TYR A 139 10.08 -8.65 26.02
CA TYR A 139 10.92 -9.22 27.09
C TYR A 139 10.28 -9.09 28.46
N ASN A 140 9.74 -7.91 28.79
CA ASN A 140 9.05 -7.67 30.06
C ASN A 140 7.86 -8.63 30.24
N ASN A 141 7.10 -8.91 29.18
CA ASN A 141 6.03 -9.91 29.19
C ASN A 141 6.55 -11.33 29.49
N ARG A 142 7.77 -11.67 29.04
CA ARG A 142 8.38 -13.00 29.17
C ARG A 142 9.14 -13.22 30.50
N LEU A 143 9.35 -12.19 31.33
CA LEU A 143 10.15 -12.30 32.55
C LEU A 143 9.62 -13.39 33.50
N GLY A 144 10.50 -14.32 33.88
CA GLY A 144 10.17 -15.43 34.79
C GLY A 144 9.19 -16.47 34.22
N LYS A 145 8.91 -16.43 32.91
CA LYS A 145 8.02 -17.37 32.22
C LYS A 145 8.82 -18.43 31.49
N ARG A 146 8.32 -19.67 31.50
CA ARG A 146 8.97 -20.84 30.86
C ARG A 146 8.35 -21.21 29.52
N ARG A 147 7.16 -20.69 29.22
CA ARG A 147 6.40 -21.02 28.00
C ARG A 147 5.77 -19.76 27.40
N ILE A 148 5.66 -19.74 26.08
CA ILE A 148 4.95 -18.73 25.31
C ILE A 148 3.90 -19.43 24.46
N PHE A 149 2.68 -18.89 24.45
CA PHE A 149 1.59 -19.28 23.58
C PHE A 149 1.32 -18.15 22.59
N LYS A 150 1.46 -18.46 21.29
CA LYS A 150 1.15 -17.53 20.21
C LYS A 150 -0.20 -17.90 19.59
N ALA A 151 -1.04 -16.89 19.35
CA ALA A 151 -2.31 -17.05 18.64
C ALA A 151 -2.47 -15.92 17.62
N ASP A 152 -3.14 -16.21 16.51
CA ASP A 152 -3.37 -15.29 15.40
C ASP A 152 -4.87 -15.28 15.05
N ILE A 153 -5.37 -14.19 14.47
CA ILE A 153 -6.76 -14.10 13.99
C ILE A 153 -6.81 -14.54 12.52
N GLU A 154 -7.74 -15.43 12.20
CA GLU A 154 -7.91 -15.89 10.83
C GLU A 154 -8.41 -14.76 9.92
N ASN A 155 -7.64 -14.45 8.87
CA ASN A 155 -7.99 -13.44 7.85
C ASN A 155 -8.53 -12.15 8.48
N PHE A 156 -7.79 -11.58 9.42
CA PHE A 156 -8.27 -10.53 10.32
C PHE A 156 -9.01 -9.39 9.62
N TYR A 157 -8.33 -8.63 8.75
CA TYR A 157 -8.93 -7.46 8.09
C TYR A 157 -10.20 -7.80 7.28
N PRO A 158 -10.22 -8.82 6.39
CA PRO A 158 -11.46 -9.25 5.72
C PRO A 158 -12.57 -9.75 6.65
N SER A 159 -12.21 -10.25 7.84
CA SER A 159 -13.17 -10.85 8.79
C SER A 159 -13.84 -9.83 9.70
N ILE A 160 -13.37 -8.56 9.74
CA ILE A 160 -14.00 -7.52 10.55
C ILE A 160 -15.40 -7.22 9.97
N TYR A 161 -16.44 -7.55 10.74
CA TYR A 161 -17.80 -7.15 10.41
C TYR A 161 -17.99 -5.67 10.77
N THR A 162 -18.29 -4.80 9.80
CA THR A 162 -18.34 -3.34 10.01
C THR A 162 -19.26 -2.93 11.17
N HIS A 163 -20.45 -3.55 11.30
CA HIS A 163 -21.37 -3.31 12.42
C HIS A 163 -20.86 -3.77 13.79
N SER A 164 -19.80 -4.58 13.86
CA SER A 164 -19.12 -4.91 15.12
C SER A 164 -18.26 -3.78 15.66
N ILE A 165 -17.92 -2.78 14.83
CA ILE A 165 -17.19 -1.58 15.26
C ILE A 165 -18.00 -0.79 16.30
N PRO A 166 -19.28 -0.44 16.06
CA PRO A 166 -20.17 0.06 17.11
C PRO A 166 -20.22 -0.82 18.36
N TRP A 167 -20.21 -2.15 18.21
CA TRP A 167 -20.31 -3.07 19.34
C TRP A 167 -19.08 -3.01 20.24
N VAL A 168 -17.88 -2.90 19.66
CA VAL A 168 -16.63 -2.85 20.41
C VAL A 168 -16.42 -1.48 21.05
N LEU A 169 -16.89 -0.40 20.42
CA LEU A 169 -16.71 0.97 20.90
C LEU A 169 -17.62 1.32 22.09
N GLU A 170 -18.91 0.95 22.04
CA GLU A 170 -19.91 1.37 23.04
C GLU A 170 -20.71 0.20 23.66
N GLY A 171 -20.48 -1.03 23.19
CA GLY A 171 -21.23 -2.21 23.60
C GLY A 171 -22.40 -2.54 22.68
N LYS A 172 -22.62 -3.83 22.47
CA LYS A 172 -23.59 -4.37 21.50
C LYS A 172 -25.04 -3.94 21.76
N LEU A 173 -25.45 -3.81 23.02
CA LEU A 173 -26.82 -3.40 23.38
C LEU A 173 -27.07 -1.94 23.00
N GLU A 174 -26.18 -1.03 23.38
CA GLU A 174 -26.31 0.40 23.08
C GLU A 174 -26.19 0.67 21.58
N ALA A 175 -25.25 0.01 20.91
CA ALA A 175 -25.10 0.08 19.46
C ALA A 175 -26.38 -0.37 18.72
N LYS A 176 -27.06 -1.43 19.19
CA LYS A 176 -28.32 -1.89 18.61
C LYS A 176 -29.47 -0.91 18.86
N LYS A 177 -29.56 -0.36 20.07
CA LYS A 177 -30.58 0.63 20.44
C LYS A 177 -30.50 1.89 19.57
N ASN A 178 -29.29 2.34 19.29
CA ASN A 178 -29.04 3.57 18.53
C ASN A 178 -28.71 3.35 17.05
N LYS A 179 -28.96 2.15 16.49
CA LYS A 179 -28.54 1.79 15.11
C LYS A 179 -29.07 2.74 14.02
N SER A 180 -30.26 3.31 14.21
CA SER A 180 -30.88 4.24 13.26
C SER A 180 -30.25 5.63 13.27
N ASN A 181 -29.59 6.02 14.36
CA ASN A 181 -28.98 7.34 14.46
C ASN A 181 -27.57 7.33 13.85
N LYS A 182 -27.51 7.67 12.57
CA LYS A 182 -26.26 7.74 11.78
C LYS A 182 -25.34 8.91 12.14
N SER A 183 -25.81 9.87 12.93
CA SER A 183 -25.00 11.02 13.38
C SER A 183 -24.06 10.70 14.56
N ILE A 184 -24.22 9.53 15.18
CA ILE A 184 -23.36 9.14 16.30
C ILE A 184 -22.03 8.61 15.76
N TYR A 185 -20.92 9.07 16.33
CA TYR A 185 -19.59 8.89 15.77
C TYR A 185 -19.20 7.42 15.43
N TYR A 186 -19.65 6.44 16.22
CA TYR A 186 -19.36 5.03 15.96
C TYR A 186 -20.22 4.44 14.82
N ASN A 187 -21.46 4.91 14.66
CA ASN A 187 -22.35 4.53 13.54
C ASN A 187 -21.94 5.23 12.26
N GLU A 188 -21.44 6.47 12.38
CA GLU A 188 -20.86 7.22 11.27
C GLU A 188 -19.59 6.53 10.76
N LEU A 189 -18.70 6.08 11.66
CA LEU A 189 -17.50 5.30 11.30
C LEU A 189 -17.87 4.04 10.52
N ASP A 190 -18.81 3.25 11.04
CA ASP A 190 -19.35 2.05 10.37
C ASP A 190 -19.87 2.38 8.95
N SER A 191 -20.68 3.44 8.83
CA SER A 191 -21.23 3.88 7.55
C SER A 191 -20.17 4.41 6.58
N LEU A 192 -19.13 5.10 7.07
CA LEU A 192 -18.00 5.56 6.24
C LEU A 192 -17.22 4.38 5.67
N ILE A 193 -16.94 3.37 6.51
CA ILE A 193 -16.22 2.18 6.09
C ILE A 193 -17.01 1.44 5.00
N GLN A 194 -18.31 1.24 5.15
CA GLN A 194 -19.16 0.64 4.10
C GLN A 194 -19.11 1.45 2.79
N ARG A 195 -19.21 2.78 2.86
CA ARG A 195 -19.12 3.66 1.67
C ARG A 195 -17.78 3.57 0.96
N CYS A 196 -16.70 3.32 1.68
CA CYS A 196 -15.36 3.12 1.15
C CYS A 196 -15.16 1.80 0.37
N GLN A 197 -16.14 0.88 0.39
CA GLN A 197 -16.09 -0.42 -0.27
C GLN A 197 -17.46 -0.82 -0.86
N TYR A 198 -18.11 0.13 -1.53
CA TYR A 198 -19.35 -0.12 -2.29
C TYR A 198 -20.46 -0.82 -1.50
N GLY A 199 -20.65 -0.41 -0.24
CA GLY A 199 -21.71 -0.93 0.63
C GLY A 199 -21.40 -2.26 1.32
N GLU A 200 -20.22 -2.84 1.11
CA GLU A 200 -19.85 -4.10 1.76
C GLU A 200 -19.80 -3.96 3.30
N THR A 201 -20.42 -4.92 3.99
CA THR A 201 -20.48 -4.93 5.45
C THR A 201 -19.42 -5.83 6.11
N HIS A 202 -18.68 -6.60 5.32
CA HIS A 202 -17.62 -7.49 5.79
C HIS A 202 -16.27 -7.02 5.26
N GLY A 203 -15.28 -7.00 6.14
CA GLY A 203 -13.98 -6.44 5.87
C GLY A 203 -13.93 -4.93 6.08
N ILE A 204 -12.71 -4.41 6.13
CA ILE A 204 -12.40 -2.98 6.02
C ILE A 204 -11.44 -2.77 4.85
N PRO A 205 -11.45 -1.61 4.18
CA PRO A 205 -10.67 -1.38 2.95
C PRO A 205 -9.15 -1.38 3.23
N THR A 206 -8.50 -2.53 3.06
CA THR A 206 -7.07 -2.73 3.35
C THR A 206 -6.18 -2.00 2.35
N GLY A 207 -5.04 -1.44 2.79
CA GLY A 207 -4.06 -0.79 1.92
C GLY A 207 -3.76 0.66 2.27
N SER A 208 -4.64 1.33 3.02
CA SER A 208 -4.36 2.64 3.60
C SER A 208 -4.08 2.55 5.11
N PHE A 209 -3.38 3.57 5.62
CA PHE A 209 -3.10 3.72 7.05
C PHE A 209 -4.37 3.86 7.90
N THR A 210 -5.45 4.45 7.36
CA THR A 210 -6.72 4.60 8.10
C THR A 210 -7.30 3.25 8.55
N SER A 211 -7.20 2.22 7.72
CA SER A 211 -7.66 0.88 8.06
C SER A 211 -6.81 0.23 9.16
N ARG A 212 -5.49 0.50 9.19
CA ARG A 212 -4.61 0.09 10.29
C ARG A 212 -5.00 0.79 11.59
N VAL A 213 -5.30 2.09 11.54
CA VAL A 213 -5.78 2.86 12.69
C VAL A 213 -7.09 2.28 13.23
N ILE A 214 -8.07 2.03 12.35
CA ILE A 214 -9.38 1.49 12.74
C ILE A 214 -9.24 0.09 13.35
N ALA A 215 -8.45 -0.78 12.72
CA ALA A 215 -8.18 -2.13 13.24
C ALA A 215 -7.49 -2.10 14.60
N GLU A 216 -6.56 -1.17 14.82
CA GLU A 216 -5.87 -1.03 16.10
C GLU A 216 -6.79 -0.48 17.20
N ILE A 217 -7.64 0.51 16.89
CA ILE A 217 -8.68 1.01 17.81
C ILE A 217 -9.61 -0.15 18.21
N TYR A 218 -10.02 -0.94 17.23
CA TYR A 218 -10.89 -2.11 17.43
C TYR A 218 -10.26 -3.12 18.39
N MET A 219 -8.99 -3.48 18.17
CA MET A 219 -8.29 -4.44 19.04
C MET A 219 -7.89 -3.87 20.40
N CYS A 220 -7.66 -2.56 20.53
CA CYS A 220 -7.46 -1.93 21.84
C CYS A 220 -8.70 -2.06 22.73
N LYS A 221 -9.91 -1.99 22.14
CA LYS A 221 -11.15 -2.28 22.89
C LYS A 221 -11.31 -3.75 23.28
N VAL A 222 -10.79 -4.68 22.49
CA VAL A 222 -10.70 -6.10 22.89
C VAL A 222 -9.75 -6.24 24.09
N ASP A 223 -8.64 -5.49 24.11
CA ASP A 223 -7.67 -5.55 25.22
C ASP A 223 -8.27 -5.14 26.56
N GLU A 224 -9.21 -4.18 26.59
CA GLU A 224 -9.94 -3.79 27.81
C GLU A 224 -10.65 -5.00 28.45
N LYS A 225 -11.21 -5.91 27.63
CA LYS A 225 -11.91 -7.13 28.07
C LYS A 225 -10.97 -8.24 28.52
N LEU A 226 -9.71 -8.21 28.08
CA LEU A 226 -8.69 -9.21 28.40
C LEU A 226 -7.60 -8.66 29.34
N SER A 227 -7.87 -7.54 30.00
CA SER A 227 -6.89 -6.79 30.81
C SER A 227 -6.24 -7.61 31.94
N GLU A 228 -6.96 -8.60 32.48
CA GLU A 228 -6.49 -9.51 33.53
C GLU A 228 -5.33 -10.43 33.10
N TYR A 229 -5.15 -10.67 31.80
CA TYR A 229 -4.13 -11.57 31.27
C TYR A 229 -2.83 -10.83 30.95
N SER A 230 -1.69 -11.46 31.24
CA SER A 230 -0.35 -10.92 30.90
C SER A 230 0.07 -11.38 29.50
N TYR A 231 -0.39 -10.65 28.49
CA TYR A 231 -0.03 -10.85 27.09
C TYR A 231 0.40 -9.54 26.44
N VAL A 232 1.08 -9.66 25.29
CA VAL A 232 1.30 -8.56 24.36
C VAL A 232 0.77 -8.96 22.99
N ARG A 233 0.45 -7.98 22.13
CA ARG A 233 0.04 -8.25 20.75
C ARG A 233 0.64 -7.26 19.75
N TYR A 234 0.86 -7.70 18.52
CA TYR A 234 1.12 -6.82 17.39
C TYR A 234 -0.05 -6.95 16.40
N VAL A 235 -0.91 -5.94 16.33
CA VAL A 235 -2.18 -5.98 15.61
C VAL A 235 -3.03 -7.17 16.08
N ASP A 236 -3.09 -8.27 15.32
CA ASP A 236 -3.84 -9.49 15.55
C ASP A 236 -3.00 -10.67 16.08
N ASP A 237 -1.67 -10.55 16.10
CA ASP A 237 -0.75 -11.56 16.63
C ASP A 237 -0.63 -11.42 18.15
N PHE A 238 -1.19 -12.37 18.92
CA PHE A 238 -1.12 -12.43 20.38
C PHE A 238 0.05 -13.28 20.88
N GLU A 239 0.69 -12.84 21.95
CA GLU A 239 1.73 -13.57 22.66
C GLU A 239 1.47 -13.56 24.18
N LEU A 240 1.02 -14.70 24.71
CA LEU A 240 0.85 -14.94 26.15
C LEU A 240 2.08 -15.65 26.70
N ALA A 241 2.70 -15.11 27.75
CA ALA A 241 3.78 -15.79 28.46
C ALA A 241 3.28 -16.35 29.80
N TYR A 242 3.52 -17.64 30.04
CA TYR A 242 2.86 -18.40 31.12
C TYR A 242 3.77 -19.47 31.72
N ASN A 243 3.38 -19.97 32.90
CA ASN A 243 4.07 -21.08 33.58
C ASN A 243 3.16 -22.30 33.81
N LYS A 244 1.86 -22.08 34.03
CA LYS A 244 0.88 -23.14 34.24
C LYS A 244 -0.04 -23.25 33.04
N GLU A 245 -0.32 -24.46 32.58
CA GLU A 245 -1.20 -24.71 31.42
C GLU A 245 -2.61 -24.12 31.62
N GLU A 246 -3.10 -24.09 32.86
CA GLU A 246 -4.37 -23.45 33.20
C GLU A 246 -4.43 -21.96 32.81
N GLU A 247 -3.31 -21.22 32.89
CA GLU A 247 -3.24 -19.80 32.48
C GLU A 247 -3.48 -19.66 30.97
N GLN A 248 -2.87 -20.55 30.19
CA GLN A 248 -3.01 -20.58 28.74
C GLN A 248 -4.41 -20.99 28.31
N ILE A 249 -5.00 -22.00 28.96
CA ILE A 249 -6.37 -22.45 28.69
C ILE A 249 -7.38 -21.34 29.02
N LYS A 250 -7.23 -20.67 30.17
CA LYS A 250 -8.11 -19.55 30.57
C LYS A 250 -8.03 -18.39 29.57
N PHE A 251 -6.81 -17.97 29.21
CA PHE A 251 -6.61 -16.92 28.21
C PHE A 251 -7.21 -17.30 26.85
N TYR A 252 -6.92 -18.51 26.35
CA TYR A 252 -7.44 -18.97 25.06
C TYR A 252 -8.98 -18.97 25.04
N ASN A 253 -9.62 -19.46 26.09
CA ASN A 253 -11.08 -19.48 26.20
C ASN A 253 -11.68 -18.07 26.28
N ALA A 254 -11.04 -17.16 27.02
CA ALA A 254 -11.45 -15.75 27.09
C ALA A 254 -11.32 -15.07 25.72
N LEU A 255 -10.15 -15.19 25.09
CA LEU A 255 -9.89 -14.65 23.75
C LEU A 255 -10.89 -15.22 22.73
N TYR A 256 -11.11 -16.54 22.73
CA TYR A 256 -12.07 -17.21 21.85
C TYR A 256 -13.49 -16.67 22.04
N LYS A 257 -13.93 -16.49 23.30
CA LYS A 257 -15.26 -15.95 23.61
C LYS A 257 -15.42 -14.52 23.10
N GLU A 258 -14.44 -13.66 23.36
CA GLU A 258 -14.48 -12.26 22.92
C GLU A 258 -14.49 -12.16 21.39
N LEU A 259 -13.57 -12.85 20.70
CA LEU A 259 -13.50 -12.85 19.24
C LEU A 259 -14.76 -13.44 18.60
N LYS A 260 -15.32 -14.53 19.16
CA LYS A 260 -16.56 -15.12 18.67
C LYS A 260 -17.74 -14.15 18.77
N SER A 261 -17.80 -13.34 19.83
CA SER A 261 -18.87 -12.34 20.00
C SER A 261 -18.86 -11.23 18.92
N LEU A 262 -17.70 -11.07 18.30
CA LEU A 262 -17.34 -10.11 17.25
C LEU A 262 -17.29 -10.75 15.84
N ASN A 263 -17.70 -12.01 15.71
CA ASN A 263 -17.63 -12.81 14.47
C ASN A 263 -16.21 -13.05 13.93
N LEU A 264 -15.20 -12.96 14.78
CA LEU A 264 -13.81 -13.28 14.45
C LEU A 264 -13.46 -14.71 14.88
N LYS A 265 -12.47 -15.31 14.23
CA LYS A 265 -11.99 -16.69 14.49
C LYS A 265 -10.50 -16.69 14.78
N ILE A 266 -10.07 -17.55 15.71
CA ILE A 266 -8.66 -17.81 15.96
C ILE A 266 -8.14 -18.79 14.90
N LYS A 267 -7.00 -18.48 14.30
CA LYS A 267 -6.30 -19.35 13.35
C LYS A 267 -5.59 -20.48 14.09
N LYS A 268 -6.26 -21.62 14.24
CA LYS A 268 -5.79 -22.74 15.07
C LYS A 268 -4.47 -23.35 14.58
N GLU A 269 -4.23 -23.37 13.28
CA GLU A 269 -3.03 -24.01 12.69
C GLU A 269 -1.73 -23.27 13.04
N LYS A 270 -1.82 -22.01 13.49
CA LYS A 270 -0.67 -21.19 13.89
C LYS A 270 -0.43 -21.13 15.39
N ASN A 271 -1.18 -21.89 16.18
CA ASN A 271 -0.96 -21.93 17.62
C ASN A 271 0.40 -22.58 17.90
N ILE A 272 1.36 -21.76 18.30
CA ILE A 272 2.73 -22.20 18.59
C ILE A 272 2.95 -22.12 20.09
N ILE A 273 3.51 -23.20 20.65
CA ILE A 273 4.05 -23.21 22.00
C ILE A 273 5.57 -23.17 21.88
N ASP A 274 6.17 -22.12 22.41
CA ASP A 274 7.62 -21.98 22.52
C ASP A 274 8.04 -22.17 23.99
N ILE A 275 9.14 -22.89 24.21
CA ILE A 275 9.59 -23.31 25.54
C ILE A 275 10.99 -22.74 25.76
N PHE A 276 11.23 -22.20 26.95
CA PHE A 276 12.51 -21.59 27.30
C PHE A 276 13.70 -22.56 27.13
N PRO A 277 14.83 -22.12 26.53
CA PRO A 277 15.12 -20.78 26.03
C PRO A 277 14.34 -20.47 24.74
N PHE A 278 13.67 -19.31 24.73
CA PHE A 278 12.83 -18.90 23.61
C PHE A 278 13.66 -18.62 22.37
N GLU A 279 13.05 -18.78 21.20
CA GLU A 279 13.70 -18.49 19.94
C GLU A 279 14.20 -17.02 19.89
N ALA A 280 15.47 -16.84 19.56
CA ALA A 280 16.04 -15.51 19.40
C ALA A 280 15.44 -14.82 18.17
N GLU A 281 15.03 -13.56 18.35
CA GLU A 281 14.76 -12.66 17.22
C GLU A 281 16.08 -12.42 16.46
N GLU A 282 16.01 -12.18 15.14
CA GLU A 282 17.22 -11.91 14.35
C GLU A 282 17.98 -10.72 14.92
N ASP A 283 19.30 -10.86 14.93
CA ASP A 283 20.17 -9.74 15.16
C ASP A 283 20.19 -8.88 13.89
N ILE A 284 19.44 -7.79 13.94
CA ILE A 284 19.38 -6.81 12.86
C ILE A 284 20.78 -6.22 12.60
N ASP A 285 21.59 -6.10 13.66
CA ASP A 285 22.94 -5.54 13.56
C ASP A 285 23.87 -6.48 12.79
N ASP A 286 23.65 -7.80 12.86
CA ASP A 286 24.38 -8.76 12.03
C ASP A 286 24.11 -8.55 10.54
N ILE A 287 22.88 -8.21 10.16
CA ILE A 287 22.51 -7.99 8.75
C ILE A 287 23.07 -6.66 8.25
N PHE A 288 22.90 -5.57 9.01
CA PHE A 288 23.40 -4.24 8.62
C PHE A 288 24.92 -4.16 8.68
N GLY A 289 25.54 -4.78 9.68
CA GLY A 289 26.99 -4.84 9.84
C GLY A 289 27.69 -5.84 8.91
N TYR A 290 26.96 -6.68 8.17
CA TYR A 290 27.56 -7.76 7.38
C TYR A 290 28.66 -7.27 6.43
N ILE A 291 28.38 -6.23 5.64
CA ILE A 291 29.29 -5.70 4.62
C ILE A 291 30.52 -5.08 5.29
N ALA A 292 30.31 -4.15 6.22
CA ALA A 292 31.37 -3.52 7.01
C ALA A 292 32.28 -4.56 7.69
N ASN A 293 31.71 -5.51 8.42
CA ASN A 293 32.45 -6.56 9.15
C ASN A 293 33.26 -7.47 8.20
N LYS A 294 32.72 -7.80 7.02
CA LYS A 294 33.47 -8.58 6.01
C LYS A 294 34.63 -7.81 5.41
N LYS A 295 34.47 -6.48 5.26
CA LYS A 295 35.51 -5.59 4.75
C LYS A 295 36.68 -5.48 5.71
N GLU A 296 36.42 -5.30 6.99
CA GLU A 296 37.47 -5.19 8.03
C GLU A 296 38.36 -6.44 8.11
N ARG A 297 37.80 -7.61 7.80
CA ARG A 297 38.54 -8.89 7.79
C ARG A 297 39.42 -9.08 6.54
N CYS A 298 39.40 -8.15 5.59
CA CYS A 298 40.19 -8.26 4.36
C CYS A 298 41.53 -7.54 4.49
N ASN A 299 42.65 -8.28 4.45
CA ASN A 299 44.03 -7.72 4.47
C ASN A 299 44.30 -6.66 3.38
N ARG A 300 43.64 -6.80 2.22
CA ARG A 300 43.65 -5.82 1.12
C ARG A 300 42.30 -5.86 0.44
N LEU A 301 41.62 -4.72 0.36
CA LEU A 301 40.36 -4.57 -0.34
C LEU A 301 40.64 -4.33 -1.83
N THR A 302 40.14 -5.21 -2.68
CA THR A 302 40.19 -5.05 -4.14
C THR A 302 38.77 -5.01 -4.66
N LEU A 303 38.56 -4.41 -5.84
CA LEU A 303 37.25 -4.33 -6.48
C LEU A 303 36.57 -5.72 -6.62
N SER A 304 37.35 -6.75 -6.93
CA SER A 304 36.84 -8.13 -7.00
C SER A 304 36.34 -8.66 -5.65
N LYS A 305 37.03 -8.32 -4.55
CA LYS A 305 36.60 -8.70 -3.20
C LYS A 305 35.35 -7.94 -2.78
N GLU A 306 35.26 -6.65 -3.11
CA GLU A 306 34.06 -5.84 -2.86
C GLU A 306 32.83 -6.41 -3.57
N LYS A 307 32.95 -6.73 -4.87
CA LYS A 307 31.90 -7.44 -5.61
C LYS A 307 31.51 -8.75 -4.91
N ARG A 308 32.51 -9.56 -4.52
CA ARG A 308 32.26 -10.83 -3.80
C ARG A 308 31.53 -10.62 -2.47
N ILE A 309 31.83 -9.56 -1.71
CA ILE A 309 31.13 -9.26 -0.45
C ILE A 309 29.65 -9.01 -0.70
N ILE A 310 29.30 -8.24 -1.74
CA ILE A 310 27.89 -8.00 -2.09
C ILE A 310 27.19 -9.32 -2.45
N TYR A 311 27.80 -10.16 -3.28
CA TYR A 311 27.24 -11.49 -3.63
C TYR A 311 27.05 -12.37 -2.40
N SER A 312 28.06 -12.48 -1.54
CA SER A 312 27.97 -13.26 -0.30
C SER A 312 26.92 -12.72 0.67
N PHE A 313 26.65 -11.42 0.64
CA PHE A 313 25.58 -10.84 1.44
C PHE A 313 24.18 -11.21 0.93
N ILE A 314 23.99 -11.21 -0.39
CA ILE A 314 22.74 -11.67 -1.02
C ILE A 314 22.49 -13.16 -0.68
N GLU A 315 23.52 -14.00 -0.80
CA GLU A 315 23.43 -15.42 -0.42
C GLU A 315 23.11 -15.60 1.07
N PHE A 316 23.77 -14.81 1.94
CA PHE A 316 23.50 -14.82 3.37
C PHE A 316 22.04 -14.47 3.68
N ALA A 317 21.53 -13.36 3.17
CA ALA A 317 20.14 -12.97 3.39
C ALA A 317 19.14 -14.00 2.83
N SER A 318 19.44 -14.58 1.66
CA SER A 318 18.62 -15.63 1.06
C SER A 318 18.61 -16.91 1.92
N SER A 319 19.74 -17.26 2.53
CA SER A 319 19.82 -18.40 3.46
C SER A 319 18.99 -18.17 4.73
N LYS A 320 19.00 -16.93 5.28
CA LYS A 320 18.19 -16.58 6.45
C LYS A 320 16.69 -16.65 6.17
N GLU A 321 16.25 -16.16 5.02
CA GLU A 321 14.84 -16.27 4.61
C GLU A 321 14.42 -17.74 4.48
N ARG A 322 15.29 -18.59 3.90
CA ARG A 322 15.07 -20.04 3.77
C ARG A 322 15.00 -20.74 5.13
N ASP A 323 15.81 -20.33 6.10
CA ASP A 323 15.81 -20.85 7.47
C ASP A 323 14.58 -20.40 8.28
N GLY A 324 13.60 -19.76 7.63
CA GLY A 324 12.32 -19.37 8.23
C GLY A 324 12.33 -17.95 8.82
N LYS A 325 13.43 -17.20 8.68
CA LYS A 325 13.51 -15.82 9.14
C LYS A 325 12.88 -14.87 8.13
N LYS A 326 11.56 -14.76 8.23
CA LYS A 326 10.73 -13.93 7.34
C LYS A 326 11.15 -12.47 7.42
N GLY A 327 11.50 -11.89 6.28
CA GLY A 327 11.88 -10.47 6.17
C GLY A 327 13.37 -10.22 6.03
N ALA A 328 14.21 -11.27 6.03
CA ALA A 328 15.64 -11.15 5.75
C ALA A 328 15.88 -10.52 4.36
N LEU A 329 15.07 -10.85 3.35
CA LEU A 329 15.15 -10.21 2.03
C LEU A 329 14.76 -8.73 2.05
N LYS A 330 13.83 -8.31 2.92
CA LYS A 330 13.53 -6.88 3.12
C LYS A 330 14.72 -6.16 3.76
N LEU A 331 15.38 -6.79 4.73
CA LEU A 331 16.55 -6.22 5.39
C LEU A 331 17.77 -6.17 4.46
N LEU A 332 17.91 -7.12 3.51
CA LEU A 332 18.92 -7.09 2.45
C LEU A 332 18.93 -5.76 1.70
N PHE A 333 17.80 -5.35 1.11
CA PHE A 333 17.76 -4.10 0.34
C PHE A 333 18.00 -2.85 1.20
N LYS A 334 17.54 -2.86 2.45
CA LYS A 334 17.80 -1.76 3.39
C LYS A 334 19.28 -1.64 3.75
N ALA A 335 19.92 -2.77 4.03
CA ALA A 335 21.35 -2.83 4.34
C ALA A 335 22.21 -2.53 3.09
N LEU A 336 21.79 -2.93 1.89
CA LEU A 336 22.45 -2.52 0.65
C LEU A 336 22.36 -1.00 0.45
N LYS A 337 21.18 -0.40 0.64
CA LYS A 337 21.01 1.06 0.58
C LYS A 337 21.85 1.77 1.64
N HIS A 338 21.90 1.21 2.86
CA HIS A 338 22.78 1.68 3.93
C HIS A 338 24.25 1.68 3.49
N ALA A 339 24.70 0.59 2.90
CA ALA A 339 26.07 0.44 2.44
C ALA A 339 26.42 1.44 1.32
N VAL A 340 25.48 1.78 0.44
CA VAL A 340 25.67 2.83 -0.58
C VAL A 340 25.82 4.20 0.08
N ILE A 341 24.85 4.58 0.93
CA ILE A 341 24.83 5.90 1.59
C ILE A 341 26.08 6.15 2.45
N ASN A 342 26.57 5.11 3.13
CA ASN A 342 27.76 5.21 3.97
C ASN A 342 29.07 4.85 3.25
N SER A 343 29.02 4.68 1.92
CA SER A 343 30.18 4.32 1.09
C SER A 343 30.96 3.10 1.62
N GLU A 344 30.21 2.11 2.14
CA GLU A 344 30.79 0.87 2.64
C GLU A 344 31.40 0.03 1.52
N VAL A 345 31.00 0.22 0.27
CA VAL A 345 31.60 -0.41 -0.91
C VAL A 345 31.86 0.65 -1.97
N SER A 346 32.95 0.50 -2.74
CA SER A 346 33.20 1.37 -3.90
C SER A 346 32.04 1.36 -4.89
N GLU A 347 31.80 2.50 -5.53
CA GLU A 347 30.77 2.64 -6.57
C GLU A 347 31.01 1.70 -7.76
N GLU A 348 32.28 1.48 -8.11
CA GLU A 348 32.68 0.56 -9.18
C GLU A 348 32.27 -0.90 -8.90
N ALA A 349 32.04 -1.28 -7.64
CA ALA A 349 31.58 -2.62 -7.30
C ALA A 349 30.17 -2.89 -7.83
N TRP A 350 29.35 -1.85 -7.95
CA TRP A 350 27.99 -1.93 -8.46
C TRP A 350 27.91 -2.08 -9.98
N LEU A 351 29.02 -1.83 -10.70
CA LEU A 351 29.18 -2.19 -12.11
C LEU A 351 29.45 -3.70 -12.24
N SER A 352 28.45 -4.49 -11.88
CA SER A 352 28.49 -5.96 -11.89
C SER A 352 27.10 -6.55 -12.08
N ASN A 353 27.02 -7.84 -12.43
CA ASN A 353 25.75 -8.53 -12.65
C ASN A 353 24.90 -8.70 -11.38
N VAL A 354 25.28 -8.09 -10.24
CA VAL A 354 24.51 -8.14 -9.00
C VAL A 354 23.06 -7.70 -9.20
N TRP A 355 22.83 -6.74 -10.09
CA TRP A 355 21.50 -6.22 -10.42
C TRP A 355 20.57 -7.26 -11.03
N GLU A 356 21.11 -8.22 -11.80
CA GLU A 356 20.34 -9.33 -12.36
C GLU A 356 19.81 -10.23 -11.22
N TYR A 357 20.64 -10.50 -10.21
CA TYR A 357 20.24 -11.29 -9.04
C TYR A 357 19.25 -10.55 -8.13
N LEU A 358 19.49 -9.26 -7.89
CA LEU A 358 18.59 -8.43 -7.09
C LEU A 358 17.22 -8.30 -7.76
N PHE A 359 17.18 -8.07 -9.08
CA PHE A 359 15.93 -8.02 -9.83
C PHE A 359 15.24 -9.39 -9.89
N ASN A 360 15.98 -10.49 -10.01
CA ASN A 360 15.41 -11.83 -9.91
C ASN A 360 14.72 -12.06 -8.55
N ILE A 361 15.28 -11.55 -7.45
CA ILE A 361 14.61 -11.59 -6.15
C ILE A 361 13.28 -10.82 -6.20
N ILE A 362 13.22 -9.67 -6.88
CA ILE A 362 11.97 -8.90 -7.04
C ILE A 362 10.92 -9.67 -7.85
N LEU A 363 11.32 -10.33 -8.94
CA LEU A 363 10.41 -11.16 -9.73
C LEU A 363 9.77 -12.28 -8.90
N LEU A 364 10.51 -12.83 -7.94
CA LEU A 364 10.05 -13.90 -7.05
C LEU A 364 9.35 -13.37 -5.78
N ARG A 365 9.65 -12.14 -5.37
CA ARG A 365 9.15 -11.50 -4.14
C ARG A 365 8.81 -10.03 -4.44
N PRO A 366 7.67 -9.74 -5.09
CA PRO A 366 7.35 -8.39 -5.58
C PRO A 366 7.12 -7.35 -4.47
N GLN A 367 6.69 -7.81 -3.29
CA GLN A 367 6.45 -7.01 -2.08
C GLN A 367 7.66 -6.23 -1.53
N ILE A 368 8.86 -6.49 -2.06
CA ILE A 368 10.08 -5.75 -1.71
C ILE A 368 10.57 -4.81 -2.83
N SER A 369 9.81 -4.64 -3.91
CA SER A 369 10.15 -3.78 -5.05
C SER A 369 10.38 -2.32 -4.66
N SER A 370 9.64 -1.79 -3.69
CA SER A 370 9.85 -0.43 -3.19
C SER A 370 11.22 -0.23 -2.55
N TYR A 371 11.78 -1.23 -1.87
CA TYR A 371 13.15 -1.15 -1.32
C TYR A 371 14.21 -1.23 -2.42
N TYR A 372 13.95 -1.99 -3.49
CA TYR A 372 14.83 -2.02 -4.66
C TYR A 372 14.86 -0.68 -5.37
N LEU A 373 13.70 -0.05 -5.59
CA LEU A 373 13.62 1.31 -6.13
C LEU A 373 14.30 2.33 -5.22
N GLU A 374 14.14 2.22 -3.90
CA GLU A 374 14.86 3.07 -2.95
C GLU A 374 16.38 2.87 -2.95
N LEU A 375 16.87 1.67 -3.25
CA LEU A 375 18.28 1.38 -3.45
C LEU A 375 18.79 2.01 -4.75
N ILE A 376 18.03 1.89 -5.84
CA ILE A 376 18.34 2.55 -7.11
C ILE A 376 18.40 4.07 -6.93
N ASP A 377 17.41 4.66 -6.26
CA ASP A 377 17.34 6.10 -6.02
C ASP A 377 18.45 6.62 -5.08
N SER A 378 19.19 5.72 -4.41
CA SER A 378 20.40 6.08 -3.65
C SER A 378 21.68 6.06 -4.49
N MET A 379 21.61 5.69 -5.76
CA MET A 379 22.73 5.69 -6.70
C MET A 379 22.76 7.02 -7.46
N ASP A 380 23.85 7.77 -7.33
CA ASP A 380 24.01 9.09 -7.96
C ASP A 380 24.72 9.05 -9.32
N ARG A 381 25.17 7.87 -9.77
CA ARG A 381 26.01 7.69 -10.95
C ARG A 381 25.25 7.15 -12.16
N GLU A 382 25.26 7.92 -13.26
CA GLU A 382 24.55 7.57 -14.49
C GLU A 382 25.05 6.27 -15.14
N ASP A 383 26.35 5.97 -15.05
CA ASP A 383 26.90 4.72 -15.60
C ASP A 383 26.43 3.47 -14.84
N ILE A 384 26.16 3.60 -13.54
CA ILE A 384 25.50 2.55 -12.75
C ILE A 384 24.05 2.40 -13.20
N LEU A 385 23.30 3.50 -13.33
CA LEU A 385 21.91 3.45 -13.80
C LEU A 385 21.81 2.81 -15.19
N GLU A 386 22.71 3.16 -16.10
CA GLU A 386 22.78 2.55 -17.44
C GLU A 386 23.12 1.06 -17.37
N TYR A 387 24.03 0.65 -16.47
CA TYR A 387 24.31 -0.76 -16.22
C TYR A 387 23.06 -1.52 -15.75
N ILE A 388 22.27 -0.92 -14.84
CA ILE A 388 21.01 -1.52 -14.35
C ILE A 388 20.03 -1.70 -15.52
N LYS A 389 19.88 -0.70 -16.39
CA LYS A 389 19.03 -0.80 -17.59
C LYS A 389 19.48 -1.98 -18.47
N GLN A 390 20.79 -2.09 -18.74
CA GLN A 390 21.34 -3.20 -19.51
C GLN A 390 21.09 -4.56 -18.84
N SER A 391 21.23 -4.67 -17.52
CA SER A 391 20.90 -5.87 -16.77
C SER A 391 19.43 -6.28 -16.94
N LEU A 392 18.49 -5.33 -16.88
CA LEU A 392 17.08 -5.60 -17.15
C LEU A 392 16.84 -6.03 -18.60
N SER A 393 17.52 -5.40 -19.57
CA SER A 393 17.41 -5.78 -20.98
C SER A 393 17.89 -7.21 -21.24
N LYS A 394 18.91 -7.70 -20.53
CA LYS A 394 19.34 -9.11 -20.58
C LYS A 394 18.29 -10.07 -20.05
N MET A 395 17.46 -9.62 -19.11
CA MET A 395 16.38 -10.40 -18.48
C MET A 395 15.03 -10.26 -19.21
N LYS A 396 15.02 -9.70 -20.43
CA LYS A 396 13.78 -9.39 -21.16
C LYS A 396 12.86 -10.61 -21.29
N VAL A 397 13.39 -11.78 -21.65
CA VAL A 397 12.55 -12.99 -21.81
C VAL A 397 11.84 -13.35 -20.51
N GLN A 398 12.55 -13.36 -19.39
CA GLN A 398 12.00 -13.65 -18.08
C GLN A 398 10.98 -12.61 -17.63
N ILE A 399 11.20 -11.33 -17.97
CA ILE A 399 10.25 -10.24 -17.71
C ILE A 399 8.97 -10.47 -18.49
N GLU A 400 9.05 -10.73 -19.80
CA GLU A 400 7.88 -10.92 -20.65
C GLU A 400 7.07 -12.17 -20.27
N ASP A 401 7.75 -13.29 -19.95
CA ASP A 401 7.10 -14.50 -19.44
C ASP A 401 6.38 -14.24 -18.12
N SER A 402 7.01 -13.47 -17.22
CA SER A 402 6.41 -13.09 -15.95
C SER A 402 5.19 -12.20 -16.15
N ILE A 403 5.30 -11.16 -16.99
CA ILE A 403 4.18 -10.25 -17.32
C ILE A 403 3.00 -11.02 -17.88
N ASN A 404 3.22 -11.94 -18.83
CA ASN A 404 2.16 -12.75 -19.41
C ASN A 404 1.40 -13.55 -18.35
N ARG A 405 2.13 -14.27 -17.50
CA ARG A 405 1.54 -15.01 -16.39
C ARG A 405 0.78 -14.10 -15.43
N TYR A 406 1.30 -12.92 -15.13
CA TYR A 406 0.66 -11.99 -14.19
C TYR A 406 -0.58 -11.29 -14.77
N ILE A 407 -0.64 -11.09 -16.08
CA ILE A 407 -1.85 -10.63 -16.77
C ILE A 407 -2.93 -11.73 -16.71
N GLU A 408 -2.56 -12.98 -16.95
CA GLU A 408 -3.49 -14.12 -16.92
C GLU A 408 -4.08 -14.35 -15.52
N LEU A 409 -3.24 -14.24 -14.49
CA LEU A 409 -3.61 -14.48 -13.10
C LEU A 409 -4.09 -13.23 -12.34
N GLU A 410 -4.09 -12.06 -12.99
CA GLU A 410 -4.45 -10.77 -12.40
C GLU A 410 -3.62 -10.41 -11.14
N TYR A 411 -2.31 -10.60 -11.24
CA TYR A 411 -1.33 -10.39 -10.17
C TYR A 411 -0.85 -8.93 -10.13
N SER A 412 -1.58 -8.09 -9.40
CA SER A 412 -1.40 -6.63 -9.38
C SER A 412 -0.04 -6.18 -8.85
N GLU A 413 0.39 -6.67 -7.68
CA GLU A 413 1.64 -6.22 -7.05
C GLU A 413 2.88 -6.57 -7.88
N GLU A 414 2.89 -7.74 -8.52
CA GLU A 414 3.96 -8.19 -9.40
C GLU A 414 4.09 -7.34 -10.65
N LEU A 415 2.97 -7.09 -11.34
CA LEU A 415 2.97 -6.18 -12.48
C LEU A 415 3.38 -4.78 -12.06
N CYS A 416 2.87 -4.30 -10.92
CA CYS A 416 3.17 -2.96 -10.43
C CYS A 416 4.65 -2.81 -10.12
N ALA A 417 5.28 -3.83 -9.53
CA ALA A 417 6.72 -3.88 -9.30
C ALA A 417 7.52 -3.75 -10.60
N ILE A 418 7.24 -4.58 -11.61
CA ILE A 418 7.95 -4.56 -12.90
C ILE A 418 7.74 -3.23 -13.61
N LEU A 419 6.49 -2.79 -13.76
CA LEU A 419 6.15 -1.54 -14.45
C LEU A 419 6.77 -0.32 -13.76
N SER A 420 6.74 -0.27 -12.42
CA SER A 420 7.32 0.82 -11.64
C SER A 420 8.85 0.89 -11.81
N ILE A 421 9.53 -0.26 -11.86
CA ILE A 421 10.98 -0.34 -12.09
C ILE A 421 11.33 0.14 -13.50
N CYS A 422 10.64 -0.38 -14.52
CA CYS A 422 10.88 0.00 -15.90
C CYS A 422 10.57 1.49 -16.15
N TYR A 423 9.48 2.00 -15.58
CA TYR A 423 9.14 3.43 -15.65
C TYR A 423 10.18 4.29 -14.93
N SER A 424 10.59 3.90 -13.71
CA SER A 424 11.54 4.68 -12.90
C SER A 424 12.92 4.80 -13.55
N LEU A 425 13.37 3.76 -14.25
CA LEU A 425 14.68 3.72 -14.93
C LEU A 425 14.63 4.23 -16.37
N ASN A 426 13.47 4.68 -16.86
CA ASN A 426 13.25 5.01 -18.27
C ASN A 426 13.60 3.86 -19.24
N ASN A 427 13.40 2.60 -18.82
CA ASN A 427 13.77 1.40 -19.58
C ASN A 427 12.52 0.65 -20.07
N TRP A 428 11.53 1.36 -20.60
CA TRP A 428 10.26 0.78 -21.01
C TRP A 428 10.34 -0.18 -22.21
N GLN A 429 11.39 -0.10 -23.02
CA GLN A 429 11.56 -0.93 -24.23
C GLN A 429 11.71 -2.43 -23.93
N VAL A 430 11.93 -2.79 -22.67
CA VAL A 430 11.94 -4.20 -22.21
C VAL A 430 10.54 -4.80 -22.16
N ILE A 431 9.47 -3.99 -22.25
CA ILE A 431 8.08 -4.42 -22.21
C ILE A 431 7.45 -4.27 -23.60
N CYS A 432 6.84 -5.34 -24.08
CA CYS A 432 6.10 -5.39 -25.33
C CYS A 432 4.83 -4.51 -25.30
N LYS A 433 4.52 -3.84 -26.41
CA LYS A 433 3.36 -2.93 -26.55
C LYS A 433 2.03 -3.66 -26.37
N GLU A 434 1.94 -4.88 -26.88
CA GLU A 434 0.78 -5.74 -26.76
C GLU A 434 0.48 -6.06 -25.30
N HIS A 435 1.50 -6.34 -24.48
CA HIS A 435 1.33 -6.54 -23.05
C HIS A 435 0.85 -5.27 -22.35
N LEU A 436 1.39 -4.09 -22.70
CA LEU A 436 0.92 -2.82 -22.13
C LEU A 436 -0.58 -2.60 -22.40
N LEU A 437 -1.04 -2.86 -23.62
CA LEU A 437 -2.46 -2.75 -23.98
C LEU A 437 -3.32 -3.78 -23.23
N LEU A 438 -2.84 -5.01 -23.06
CA LEU A 438 -3.53 -6.03 -22.26
C LEU A 438 -3.63 -5.61 -20.79
N ILE A 439 -2.56 -5.04 -20.22
CA ILE A 439 -2.53 -4.53 -18.85
C ILE A 439 -3.57 -3.42 -18.68
N ILE A 440 -3.57 -2.42 -19.58
CA ILE A 440 -4.55 -1.32 -19.55
C ILE A 440 -5.97 -1.89 -19.58
N ASN A 441 -6.23 -2.86 -20.46
CA ASN A 441 -7.57 -3.43 -20.63
C ASN A 441 -8.08 -4.18 -19.39
N LYS A 442 -7.23 -5.00 -18.77
CA LYS A 442 -7.67 -6.03 -17.80
C LYS A 442 -7.39 -5.73 -16.33
N LEU A 443 -6.33 -4.98 -16.01
CA LEU A 443 -5.78 -4.94 -14.64
C LEU A 443 -6.33 -3.76 -13.83
N ASP A 444 -5.91 -3.63 -12.57
CA ASP A 444 -6.30 -2.54 -11.69
C ASP A 444 -5.86 -1.14 -12.18
N ASP A 445 -6.32 -0.10 -11.49
CA ASP A 445 -6.03 1.29 -11.79
C ASP A 445 -4.52 1.60 -11.83
N PHE A 446 -3.73 1.11 -10.87
CA PHE A 446 -2.32 1.48 -10.78
C PHE A 446 -1.54 0.93 -11.95
N ASN A 447 -1.72 -0.36 -12.24
CA ASN A 447 -1.08 -1.02 -13.38
C ASN A 447 -1.51 -0.41 -14.70
N SER A 448 -2.80 -0.08 -14.86
CA SER A 448 -3.32 0.54 -16.08
C SER A 448 -2.76 1.94 -16.31
N ILE A 449 -2.60 2.73 -15.23
CA ILE A 449 -1.99 4.07 -15.31
C ILE A 449 -0.53 3.97 -15.74
N ILE A 450 0.28 3.14 -15.07
CA ILE A 450 1.70 3.01 -15.42
C ILE A 450 1.85 2.48 -16.84
N ALA A 451 1.08 1.46 -17.21
CA ALA A 451 1.13 0.88 -18.56
C ALA A 451 0.72 1.88 -19.65
N MET A 452 -0.30 2.71 -19.42
CA MET A 452 -0.68 3.78 -20.35
C MET A 452 0.45 4.81 -20.50
N GLU A 453 1.03 5.28 -19.39
CA GLU A 453 2.11 6.27 -19.45
C GLU A 453 3.37 5.69 -20.10
N ILE A 454 3.67 4.40 -19.90
CA ILE A 454 4.74 3.70 -20.63
C ILE A 454 4.40 3.59 -22.13
N TYR A 455 3.18 3.17 -22.48
CA TYR A 455 2.76 2.99 -23.88
C TYR A 455 2.94 4.29 -24.68
N LEU A 456 2.63 5.42 -24.07
CA LEU A 456 2.73 6.75 -24.67
C LEU A 456 4.17 7.27 -24.80
N LYS A 457 5.17 6.59 -24.24
CA LYS A 457 6.61 6.86 -24.48
C LYS A 457 7.17 6.04 -25.64
N SER A 458 6.33 5.25 -26.33
CA SER A 458 6.72 4.48 -27.50
C SER A 458 6.96 5.37 -28.72
N ASP A 459 7.90 4.98 -29.60
CA ASP A 459 8.21 5.72 -30.83
C ASP A 459 7.01 5.85 -31.79
N VAL A 460 6.14 4.84 -31.80
CA VAL A 460 4.93 4.79 -32.64
C VAL A 460 3.76 4.36 -31.78
N ILE A 461 2.70 5.16 -31.76
CA ILE A 461 1.51 4.97 -30.93
C ILE A 461 0.34 4.58 -31.84
N GLU A 462 -0.29 3.44 -31.57
CA GLU A 462 -1.53 3.03 -32.25
C GLU A 462 -2.75 3.67 -31.55
N TRP A 463 -2.97 4.96 -31.79
CA TRP A 463 -3.96 5.78 -31.07
C TRP A 463 -5.37 5.18 -31.01
N ASN A 464 -5.91 4.71 -32.14
CA ASN A 464 -7.24 4.09 -32.17
C ASN A 464 -7.35 2.86 -31.28
N LYS A 465 -6.31 2.02 -31.28
CA LYS A 465 -6.24 0.78 -30.48
C LYS A 465 -6.15 1.10 -28.99
N LEU A 466 -5.35 2.12 -28.62
CA LEU A 466 -5.28 2.60 -27.25
C LEU A 466 -6.64 3.08 -26.74
N PHE A 467 -7.30 3.99 -27.47
CA PHE A 467 -8.59 4.52 -27.01
C PHE A 467 -9.71 3.48 -27.01
N GLU A 468 -9.68 2.51 -27.92
CA GLU A 468 -10.59 1.36 -27.89
C GLU A 468 -10.39 0.49 -26.64
N VAL A 469 -9.14 0.21 -26.28
CA VAL A 469 -8.80 -0.50 -25.03
C VAL A 469 -9.27 0.28 -23.80
N ILE A 470 -9.04 1.60 -23.76
CA ILE A 470 -9.49 2.44 -22.64
C ILE A 470 -11.01 2.45 -22.54
N GLU A 471 -11.72 2.53 -23.67
CA GLU A 471 -13.18 2.53 -23.69
C GLU A 471 -13.76 1.18 -23.27
N ASN A 472 -13.14 0.08 -23.68
CA ASN A 472 -13.51 -1.27 -23.24
C ASN A 472 -13.33 -1.43 -21.73
N LYS A 473 -12.18 -1.02 -21.19
CA LYS A 473 -11.90 -1.04 -19.75
C LYS A 473 -12.96 -0.29 -18.95
N LEU A 474 -13.31 0.91 -19.42
CA LEU A 474 -14.23 1.79 -18.72
C LEU A 474 -15.69 1.53 -19.07
N GLY A 475 -16.00 0.47 -19.84
CA GLY A 475 -17.32 0.22 -20.45
C GLY A 475 -18.50 0.20 -19.48
N SER A 476 -18.26 -0.05 -18.19
CA SER A 476 -19.21 -0.05 -17.07
C SER A 476 -19.11 1.19 -16.17
N SER A 477 -18.06 2.02 -16.31
CA SER A 477 -17.68 3.09 -15.37
C SER A 477 -18.14 4.49 -15.81
N TYR A 478 -19.46 4.70 -15.85
CA TYR A 478 -20.07 5.98 -16.28
C TYR A 478 -20.15 7.05 -15.19
N GLU A 479 -19.90 6.69 -13.93
CA GLU A 479 -19.89 7.63 -12.81
C GLU A 479 -18.61 7.52 -11.98
N TRP A 480 -18.28 8.60 -11.26
CA TRP A 480 -17.09 8.67 -10.40
C TRP A 480 -17.10 7.72 -9.20
N CYS A 481 -18.23 7.11 -8.89
CA CYS A 481 -18.36 6.10 -7.84
C CYS A 481 -18.02 4.68 -8.30
N ASN A 482 -17.98 4.41 -9.62
CA ASN A 482 -17.71 3.07 -10.16
C ASN A 482 -16.20 2.74 -10.16
N GLU A 483 -15.89 1.48 -10.43
CA GLU A 483 -14.55 0.95 -10.69
C GLU A 483 -13.71 1.80 -11.65
N PHE A 484 -12.39 1.61 -11.56
CA PHE A 484 -11.41 2.31 -12.39
C PHE A 484 -11.45 3.83 -12.28
N TRP A 485 -11.95 4.37 -11.16
CA TRP A 485 -12.11 5.81 -10.96
C TRP A 485 -10.78 6.56 -11.03
N LEU A 486 -9.67 5.96 -10.59
CA LEU A 486 -8.35 6.60 -10.56
C LEU A 486 -7.71 6.57 -11.96
N PHE A 487 -7.82 5.45 -12.67
CA PHE A 487 -7.39 5.37 -14.08
C PHE A 487 -8.18 6.34 -14.96
N LYS A 488 -9.51 6.37 -14.79
CA LYS A 488 -10.39 7.33 -15.45
C LYS A 488 -10.01 8.77 -15.11
N TYR A 489 -9.75 9.06 -13.83
CA TYR A 489 -9.28 10.37 -13.40
C TYR A 489 -7.97 10.77 -14.08
N GLN A 490 -6.99 9.86 -14.11
CA GLN A 490 -5.70 10.08 -14.73
C GLN A 490 -5.83 10.39 -16.23
N MET A 491 -6.68 9.66 -16.95
CA MET A 491 -6.94 9.92 -18.36
C MET A 491 -7.48 11.35 -18.58
N PHE A 492 -8.48 11.78 -17.80
CA PHE A 492 -9.03 13.14 -17.90
C PHE A 492 -8.04 14.22 -17.46
N TYR A 493 -7.24 13.94 -16.43
CA TYR A 493 -6.17 14.83 -16.00
C TYR A 493 -5.17 15.04 -17.14
N LYS A 494 -4.76 13.98 -17.83
CA LYS A 494 -3.85 14.06 -18.97
C LYS A 494 -4.46 14.83 -20.15
N LEU A 495 -5.71 14.55 -20.55
CA LEU A 495 -6.41 15.33 -21.58
C LEU A 495 -6.42 16.83 -21.29
N LYS A 496 -6.57 17.19 -20.01
CA LYS A 496 -6.54 18.58 -19.58
C LYS A 496 -5.12 19.17 -19.58
N LYS A 497 -4.14 18.45 -19.04
CA LYS A 497 -2.74 18.88 -18.95
C LYS A 497 -2.12 19.05 -20.33
N GLU A 498 -2.46 18.16 -21.25
CA GLU A 498 -1.93 18.10 -22.62
C GLU A 498 -2.88 18.73 -23.64
N LYS A 499 -3.61 19.78 -23.21
CA LYS A 499 -4.54 20.50 -24.08
C LYS A 499 -3.82 21.07 -25.31
N GLY A 500 -4.31 20.72 -26.50
CA GLY A 500 -3.73 21.10 -27.79
C GLY A 500 -2.55 20.24 -28.24
N LEU A 501 -2.12 19.26 -27.43
CA LEU A 501 -1.08 18.30 -27.78
C LEU A 501 -1.67 17.05 -28.44
N GLU A 502 -0.79 16.14 -28.84
CA GLU A 502 -1.12 14.95 -29.63
C GLU A 502 -2.17 14.07 -28.94
N PHE A 503 -2.00 13.77 -27.64
CA PHE A 503 -2.94 12.93 -26.88
C PHE A 503 -4.39 13.44 -26.94
N GLU A 504 -4.62 14.75 -26.74
CA GLU A 504 -5.97 15.33 -26.80
C GLU A 504 -6.52 15.39 -28.24
N LYS A 505 -5.66 15.65 -29.23
CA LYS A 505 -6.05 15.70 -30.65
C LYS A 505 -6.52 14.33 -31.12
N GLU A 506 -5.74 13.30 -30.86
CA GLU A 506 -6.03 11.92 -31.27
C GLU A 506 -7.25 11.36 -30.53
N TYR A 507 -7.41 11.71 -29.25
CA TYR A 507 -8.64 11.41 -28.50
C TYR A 507 -9.89 12.02 -29.16
N LYS A 508 -9.82 13.28 -29.60
CA LYS A 508 -10.94 13.93 -30.30
C LYS A 508 -11.20 13.28 -31.65
N GLU A 509 -10.17 12.99 -32.44
CA GLU A 509 -10.32 12.29 -33.72
C GLU A 509 -10.96 10.92 -33.51
N TYR A 510 -10.52 10.14 -32.52
CA TYR A 510 -11.12 8.86 -32.15
C TYR A 510 -12.62 9.00 -31.86
N LEU A 511 -13.00 9.92 -30.96
CA LEU A 511 -14.41 10.14 -30.62
C LEU A 511 -15.23 10.57 -31.82
N TYR A 512 -14.70 11.47 -32.65
CA TYR A 512 -15.39 11.95 -33.84
C TYR A 512 -15.61 10.83 -34.86
N ASN A 513 -14.57 10.03 -35.13
CA ASN A 513 -14.65 8.92 -36.07
C ASN A 513 -15.63 7.84 -35.58
N LYS A 514 -15.65 7.58 -34.27
CA LYS A 514 -16.52 6.54 -33.68
C LYS A 514 -17.97 6.99 -33.51
N TYR A 515 -18.22 8.24 -33.12
CA TYR A 515 -19.53 8.69 -32.63
C TYR A 515 -20.19 9.85 -33.39
N SER A 516 -19.51 10.49 -34.35
CA SER A 516 -20.07 11.69 -35.01
C SER A 516 -21.35 11.42 -35.79
N GLY A 517 -21.50 10.22 -36.36
CA GLY A 517 -22.61 9.87 -37.24
C GLY A 517 -22.72 10.83 -38.43
N GLY A 518 -21.60 11.35 -38.94
CA GLY A 518 -21.55 12.29 -40.07
C GLY A 518 -21.83 13.77 -39.72
N LYS A 519 -22.04 14.11 -38.44
CA LYS A 519 -22.20 15.51 -38.01
C LYS A 519 -20.90 16.29 -38.13
N ASN A 520 -20.97 17.59 -38.39
CA ASN A 520 -19.79 18.46 -38.37
C ASN A 520 -19.12 18.49 -36.97
N LYS A 521 -17.78 18.55 -36.93
CA LYS A 521 -16.96 18.59 -35.69
C LYS A 521 -17.46 19.61 -34.67
N GLY A 522 -17.77 20.84 -35.08
CA GLY A 522 -18.24 21.89 -34.16
C GLY A 522 -19.58 21.54 -33.48
N VAL A 523 -20.50 20.94 -34.24
CA VAL A 523 -21.80 20.48 -33.72
C VAL A 523 -21.62 19.27 -32.81
N PHE A 524 -20.74 18.34 -33.19
CA PHE A 524 -20.47 17.12 -32.44
C PHE A 524 -19.89 17.42 -31.04
N PHE A 525 -18.88 18.29 -30.97
CA PHE A 525 -18.20 18.64 -29.73
C PHE A 525 -18.92 19.70 -28.88
N ASP A 526 -20.10 20.17 -29.29
CA ASP A 526 -20.93 21.02 -28.43
C ASP A 526 -21.28 20.28 -27.13
N LYS A 527 -21.13 20.95 -25.99
CA LYS A 527 -21.35 20.35 -24.65
C LYS A 527 -22.72 19.71 -24.48
N ARG A 528 -23.77 20.22 -25.15
CA ARG A 528 -25.13 19.67 -25.06
C ARG A 528 -25.28 18.40 -25.89
N ASN A 529 -24.47 18.22 -26.92
CA ASN A 529 -24.48 17.07 -27.82
C ASN A 529 -23.54 15.97 -27.33
N ILE A 530 -22.29 16.30 -26.99
CA ILE A 530 -21.29 15.33 -26.56
C ILE A 530 -21.70 14.60 -25.27
N LYS A 531 -22.39 15.30 -24.36
CA LYS A 531 -22.91 14.69 -23.13
C LYS A 531 -23.96 13.61 -23.40
N LYS A 532 -24.56 13.53 -24.59
CA LYS A 532 -25.57 12.51 -24.92
C LYS A 532 -24.95 11.21 -25.44
N ILE A 533 -23.67 11.23 -25.78
CA ILE A 533 -22.94 10.05 -26.27
C ILE A 533 -22.83 9.04 -25.13
N ASN A 534 -22.97 7.76 -25.49
CA ASN A 534 -22.80 6.65 -24.55
C ASN A 534 -21.34 6.20 -24.57
N SER A 535 -20.45 7.01 -24.01
CA SER A 535 -19.04 6.65 -23.85
C SER A 535 -18.53 7.11 -22.48
N PRO A 536 -17.92 6.21 -21.70
CA PRO A 536 -17.42 6.51 -20.35
C PRO A 536 -16.15 7.38 -20.39
N ILE A 537 -15.46 7.44 -21.54
CA ILE A 537 -14.26 8.26 -21.72
C ILE A 537 -14.58 9.73 -22.02
N ILE A 538 -15.85 10.17 -21.91
CA ILE A 538 -16.28 11.57 -22.10
C ILE A 538 -16.54 12.22 -20.75
N LEU A 539 -15.87 13.34 -20.46
CA LEU A 539 -15.96 14.02 -19.18
C LEU A 539 -17.37 14.55 -18.88
N GLU A 540 -18.08 15.06 -19.88
CA GLU A 540 -19.46 15.53 -19.72
C GLU A 540 -20.43 14.41 -19.35
N VAL A 541 -20.14 13.16 -19.75
CA VAL A 541 -20.96 11.99 -19.39
C VAL A 541 -20.83 11.69 -17.90
N GLN A 542 -19.62 11.77 -17.36
CA GLN A 542 -19.33 11.60 -15.92
C GLN A 542 -19.96 12.70 -15.05
N ASN A 543 -20.36 13.82 -15.64
CA ASN A 543 -20.97 14.96 -14.95
C ASN A 543 -22.50 14.99 -15.05
N LYS A 544 -23.15 14.00 -15.67
CA LYS A 544 -24.60 13.98 -15.92
C LYS A 544 -25.45 14.11 -14.65
N SER A 545 -25.05 13.48 -13.56
CA SER A 545 -25.80 13.48 -12.30
C SER A 545 -25.63 14.76 -11.49
N GLY A 546 -24.61 15.58 -11.77
CA GLY A 546 -24.32 16.81 -11.01
C GLY A 546 -24.08 16.58 -9.52
N ASN A 547 -23.80 15.34 -9.11
CA ASN A 547 -23.67 14.95 -7.72
C ASN A 547 -22.36 15.48 -7.08
N ALA A 548 -22.24 15.33 -5.75
CA ALA A 548 -21.08 15.80 -4.99
C ALA A 548 -19.76 15.25 -5.54
N LEU A 549 -19.73 13.98 -5.96
CA LEU A 549 -18.55 13.35 -6.58
C LEU A 549 -18.14 14.03 -7.89
N ALA A 550 -19.09 14.27 -8.80
CA ALA A 550 -18.81 14.97 -10.06
C ALA A 550 -18.23 16.37 -9.83
N LYS A 551 -18.79 17.11 -8.85
CA LYS A 551 -18.26 18.40 -8.44
C LYS A 551 -16.85 18.27 -7.86
N PHE A 552 -16.60 17.28 -7.01
CA PHE A 552 -15.30 17.02 -6.39
C PHE A 552 -14.22 16.74 -7.44
N TYR A 553 -14.42 15.75 -8.32
CA TYR A 553 -13.42 15.38 -9.33
C TYR A 553 -13.22 16.47 -10.38
N LYS A 554 -14.26 17.21 -10.76
CA LYS A 554 -14.13 18.39 -11.62
C LYS A 554 -13.24 19.46 -10.97
N ASN A 555 -13.37 19.68 -9.67
CA ASN A 555 -12.52 20.64 -8.95
C ASN A 555 -11.09 20.12 -8.78
N MET A 556 -10.89 18.83 -8.55
CA MET A 556 -9.57 18.22 -8.55
C MET A 556 -8.85 18.45 -9.89
N LEU A 557 -9.53 18.18 -11.01
CA LEU A 557 -9.01 18.49 -12.34
C LEU A 557 -8.72 19.98 -12.49
N ASN A 558 -9.61 20.86 -12.00
CA ASN A 558 -9.45 22.31 -12.04
C ASN A 558 -8.20 22.83 -11.32
N ASN A 559 -7.82 22.21 -10.21
CA ASN A 559 -6.64 22.56 -9.42
C ASN A 559 -5.39 21.75 -9.80
N ASN A 560 -5.41 21.04 -10.94
CA ASN A 560 -4.30 20.25 -11.46
C ASN A 560 -3.73 19.22 -10.45
N ILE A 561 -4.61 18.62 -9.64
CA ILE A 561 -4.18 17.62 -8.66
C ILE A 561 -3.89 16.30 -9.40
N THR A 562 -2.69 15.74 -9.24
CA THR A 562 -2.33 14.41 -9.76
C THR A 562 -1.93 13.49 -8.62
N PHE A 563 -2.14 12.19 -8.82
CA PHE A 563 -1.57 11.15 -7.96
C PHE A 563 -0.34 10.50 -8.60
N PHE A 564 -0.22 10.57 -9.92
CA PHE A 564 0.89 9.98 -10.67
C PHE A 564 2.03 10.99 -10.82
N ILE A 565 3.27 10.52 -10.63
CA ILE A 565 4.50 11.31 -10.75
C ILE A 565 5.06 11.12 -12.16
N TYR A 566 5.06 12.20 -12.93
CA TYR A 566 5.59 12.20 -14.29
C TYR A 566 7.11 12.33 -14.28
N LYS A 567 7.79 11.45 -15.02
CA LYS A 567 9.21 11.58 -15.39
C LYS A 567 9.40 12.10 -16.82
#